data_AF-A0A644YEA5-F1
#
_entry.id   AF-A0A644YEA5-F1
#
_cell.length_a   1.000
_cell.length_b   1.000
_cell.length_c   1.000
_cell.angle_alpha   90.00
_cell.angle_beta   90.00
_cell.angle_gamma   90.00
#
_symmetry.space_group_name_H-M   'P 1'
#
loop_
_entity.id
_entity.type
_entity.pdbx_description
1 polymer ?
#
loop_
_entity_poly.entity_id
_entity_poly.type
_entity_poly.pdbx_seq_one_letter_code
_entity_poly.pdbx_strand_id
1 'polypeptide(L)'
;MLEDIVLQLSEYRSNGTRFEVLGVVGIDGSPSCGVDYTCRGEWGGNLSDRDDLERVIAGAELVKGSGIMIQELRAMLQEEGIDLPLRGLFAAEPEKILTLLAD
;
A
#
# COMPACT_ATOMS: atom_id res chain seq x y z
N MET A 1 12.68 -5.69 6.14
CA MET A 1 11.48 -4.84 6.32
C MET A 1 10.20 -5.59 5.94
N LEU A 2 9.95 -5.91 4.65
CA LEU A 2 8.73 -6.66 4.29
C LEU A 2 8.76 -8.11 4.77
N GLU A 3 9.93 -8.77 4.74
CA GLU A 3 10.13 -10.10 5.32
C GLU A 3 9.71 -10.16 6.79
N ASP A 4 10.09 -9.15 7.58
CA ASP A 4 9.71 -9.05 9.00
C ASP A 4 8.20 -8.94 9.17
N ILE A 5 7.52 -8.19 8.29
CA ILE A 5 6.05 -8.06 8.30
C ILE A 5 5.39 -9.40 7.95
N VAL A 6 5.89 -10.10 6.93
CA VAL A 6 5.34 -11.40 6.52
C VAL A 6 5.53 -12.43 7.63
N LEU A 7 6.69 -12.47 8.28
CA LEU A 7 6.93 -13.31 9.45
C LEU A 7 5.95 -13.00 10.59
N GLN A 8 5.76 -11.71 10.91
CA GLN A 8 4.79 -11.29 11.93
C GLN A 8 3.36 -11.72 11.58
N LEU A 9 2.95 -11.56 10.31
CA LEU A 9 1.63 -12.00 9.85
C LEU A 9 1.44 -13.51 10.01
N SER A 10 2.45 -14.31 9.66
CA SER A 10 2.44 -15.76 9.88
C SER A 10 2.30 -16.13 11.35
N GLU A 11 3.01 -15.44 12.25
CA GLU A 11 2.91 -15.68 13.69
C GLU A 11 1.55 -15.27 14.28
N TYR A 12 0.99 -14.14 13.86
CA TYR A 12 -0.36 -13.75 14.32
C TYR A 12 -1.42 -14.75 13.87
N ARG A 13 -1.31 -15.26 12.63
CA ARG A 13 -2.22 -16.28 12.11
C ARG A 13 -2.05 -17.65 12.78
N SER A 14 -0.84 -17.99 13.22
CA SER A 14 -0.59 -19.23 13.97
C SER A 14 -1.27 -19.22 15.35
N ASN A 15 -1.64 -18.03 15.86
CA ASN A 15 -2.28 -17.83 17.16
C ASN A 15 -3.74 -17.30 17.04
N GLY A 16 -4.54 -17.96 16.20
CA GLY A 16 -5.92 -17.56 15.88
C GLY A 16 -6.92 -17.55 17.06
N THR A 17 -6.55 -18.05 18.24
CA THR A 17 -7.39 -17.97 19.45
C THR A 17 -7.28 -16.61 20.14
N ARG A 18 -6.22 -15.85 19.88
CA ARG A 18 -5.94 -14.57 20.52
C ARG A 18 -6.02 -13.39 19.56
N PHE A 19 -5.68 -13.61 18.30
CA PHE A 19 -5.64 -12.57 17.29
C PHE A 19 -6.33 -13.02 16.02
N GLU A 20 -7.00 -12.08 15.37
CA GLU A 20 -7.52 -12.23 14.02
C GLU A 20 -6.93 -11.11 13.17
N VAL A 21 -6.24 -11.50 12.09
CA VAL A 21 -5.70 -10.54 11.13
C VAL A 21 -6.75 -10.33 10.05
N LEU A 22 -7.46 -9.22 10.13
CA LEU A 22 -8.54 -8.90 9.19
C LEU A 22 -8.02 -8.49 7.81
N GLY A 23 -6.87 -7.82 7.74
CA GLY A 23 -6.35 -7.28 6.49
C GLY A 23 -5.17 -6.35 6.67
N VAL A 24 -4.69 -5.82 5.56
CA VAL A 24 -3.68 -4.75 5.50
C VAL A 24 -4.33 -3.50 4.93
N VAL A 25 -4.13 -2.38 5.61
CA VAL A 25 -4.59 -1.06 5.17
C VAL A 25 -3.40 -0.28 4.61
N GLY A 26 -3.47 0.12 3.34
CA GLY A 26 -2.53 1.03 2.71
C GLY A 26 -3.15 2.42 2.51
N ILE A 27 -2.33 3.46 2.31
CA ILE A 27 -2.82 4.83 2.09
C ILE A 27 -2.87 5.08 0.57
N ASP A 28 -4.08 5.13 0.01
CA ASP A 28 -4.26 5.41 -1.42
C ASP A 28 -3.70 6.79 -1.78
N GLY A 29 -3.01 6.84 -2.93
CA GLY A 29 -2.26 8.01 -3.40
C GLY A 29 -0.80 8.04 -2.96
N SER A 30 -0.40 7.22 -1.98
CA SER A 30 1.02 7.07 -1.63
C SER A 30 1.76 6.28 -2.73
N PRO A 31 2.95 6.74 -3.18
CA PRO A 31 3.76 6.02 -4.15
C PRO A 31 4.26 4.66 -3.62
N SER A 32 4.35 4.52 -2.29
CA SER A 32 4.81 3.29 -1.65
C SER A 32 3.64 2.40 -1.21
N CYS A 33 2.66 2.98 -0.48
CA CYS A 33 1.63 2.19 0.20
C CYS A 33 0.22 2.28 -0.40
N GLY A 34 0.04 2.92 -1.56
CA GLY A 34 -1.24 2.93 -2.28
C GLY A 34 -1.70 1.51 -2.66
N VAL A 35 -2.99 1.22 -2.51
CA VAL A 35 -3.53 -0.12 -2.82
C VAL A 35 -4.26 -0.10 -4.15
N ASP A 36 -5.25 0.78 -4.28
CA ASP A 36 -6.09 0.92 -5.47
C ASP A 36 -5.66 2.13 -6.32
N TYR A 37 -5.11 3.15 -5.66
CA TYR A 37 -4.55 4.34 -6.30
C TYR A 37 -3.15 4.65 -5.77
N THR A 38 -2.30 5.18 -6.65
CA THR A 38 -0.93 5.59 -6.33
C THR A 38 -0.56 6.87 -7.09
N CYS A 39 0.37 7.65 -6.55
CA CYS A 39 0.90 8.81 -7.25
C CYS A 39 2.08 8.39 -8.13
N ARG A 40 2.08 8.85 -9.39
CA ARG A 40 3.20 8.70 -10.33
C ARG A 40 3.66 10.05 -10.83
N GLY A 41 4.93 10.13 -11.19
CA GLY A 41 5.53 11.30 -11.79
C GLY A 41 6.89 10.94 -12.38
N GLU A 42 7.46 11.86 -13.17
CA GLU A 42 8.81 11.68 -13.69
C GLU A 42 9.84 11.75 -12.56
N TRP A 43 10.78 10.79 -12.55
CA TRP A 43 11.92 10.87 -11.65
C TRP A 43 12.82 12.05 -12.06
N GLY A 44 13.16 12.92 -11.11
CA GLY A 44 13.97 14.10 -11.38
C GLY A 44 15.11 14.35 -10.40
N GLY A 45 15.37 13.44 -9.45
CA GLY A 45 16.46 13.57 -8.49
C GLY A 45 16.22 14.66 -7.44
N ASN A 46 17.28 15.38 -7.07
CA ASN A 46 17.23 16.43 -6.05
C ASN A 46 16.30 17.58 -6.47
N LEU A 47 15.60 18.19 -5.52
CA LEU A 47 14.69 19.31 -5.77
C LEU A 47 15.41 20.66 -5.84
N SER A 48 16.57 20.80 -5.19
CA SER A 48 17.33 22.05 -5.17
C SER A 48 17.93 22.40 -6.53
N ASP A 49 18.00 23.70 -6.82
CA ASP A 49 18.68 24.28 -8.00
C ASP A 49 18.14 23.77 -9.36
N ARG A 50 16.82 23.49 -9.42
CA ARG A 50 16.14 23.07 -10.64
C ARG A 50 15.26 24.16 -11.22
N ASP A 51 15.45 24.44 -12.51
CA ASP A 51 14.65 25.39 -13.27
C ASP A 51 13.33 24.79 -13.79
N ASP A 52 13.18 23.46 -13.72
CA ASP A 52 12.03 22.71 -14.27
C ASP A 52 11.08 22.14 -13.21
N LEU A 53 11.24 22.53 -11.94
CA LEU A 53 10.51 21.94 -10.82
C LEU A 53 8.99 22.08 -10.96
N GLU A 54 8.50 23.25 -11.39
CA GLU A 54 7.07 23.49 -11.59
C GLU A 54 6.48 22.53 -12.63
N ARG A 55 7.18 22.31 -13.74
CA ARG A 55 6.79 21.35 -14.78
C ARG A 55 6.72 19.92 -14.23
N VAL A 56 7.72 19.51 -13.44
CA VAL A 56 7.80 18.14 -12.90
C VAL A 56 6.71 17.89 -11.86
N ILE A 57 6.46 18.85 -10.97
CA ILE A 57 5.37 18.74 -9.98
C ILE A 57 4.02 18.72 -10.68
N ALA A 58 3.82 19.56 -11.72
CA ALA A 58 2.59 19.58 -12.50
C ALA A 58 2.34 18.27 -13.27
N GLY A 59 3.38 17.49 -13.54
CA GLY A 59 3.29 16.17 -14.16
C GLY A 59 2.97 15.03 -13.20
N ALA A 60 2.90 15.28 -11.88
CA ALA A 60 2.51 14.26 -10.92
C ALA A 60 1.00 13.99 -11.00
N GLU A 61 0.64 12.73 -11.14
CA GLU A 61 -0.76 12.30 -11.31
C GLU A 61 -1.13 11.17 -10.35
N LEU A 62 -2.37 11.21 -9.87
CA LEU A 62 -2.99 10.09 -9.18
C LEU A 62 -3.50 9.11 -10.24
N VAL A 63 -2.98 7.88 -10.22
CA VAL A 63 -3.35 6.83 -11.16
C VAL A 63 -3.91 5.62 -10.44
N LYS A 64 -4.70 4.80 -11.16
CA LYS A 64 -5.07 3.47 -10.68
C LYS A 64 -3.83 2.56 -10.62
N GLY A 65 -3.70 1.82 -9.53
CA GLY A 65 -2.61 0.88 -9.30
C GLY A 65 -2.06 0.98 -7.89
N SER A 66 -1.18 0.04 -7.54
CA SER A 66 -0.60 -0.05 -6.21
C SER A 66 0.77 0.62 -6.12
N GLY A 67 1.12 1.15 -4.95
CA GLY A 67 2.47 1.58 -4.64
C GLY A 67 3.44 0.40 -4.55
N ILE A 68 4.74 0.69 -4.66
CA ILE A 68 5.76 -0.36 -4.83
C ILE A 68 5.81 -1.33 -3.63
N MET A 69 5.66 -0.82 -2.40
CA MET A 69 5.68 -1.67 -1.20
C MET A 69 4.48 -2.63 -1.16
N ILE A 70 3.31 -2.21 -1.66
CA ILE A 70 2.12 -3.06 -1.74
C ILE A 70 2.27 -4.13 -2.82
N GLN A 71 2.90 -3.79 -3.96
CA GLN A 71 3.18 -4.78 -5.01
C GLN A 71 4.09 -5.90 -4.48
N GLU A 72 5.20 -5.53 -3.86
CA GLU A 72 6.14 -6.51 -3.27
C GLU A 72 5.49 -7.30 -2.13
N LEU A 73 4.74 -6.64 -1.23
CA LEU A 73 4.04 -7.34 -0.16
C LEU A 73 3.03 -8.37 -0.71
N ARG A 74 2.26 -8.03 -1.76
CA ARG A 74 1.34 -8.99 -2.40
C ARG A 74 2.08 -10.21 -2.95
N ALA A 75 3.21 -9.99 -3.62
CA ALA A 75 4.02 -11.07 -4.17
C ALA A 75 4.50 -12.02 -3.05
N MET A 76 5.06 -11.46 -1.97
CA MET A 76 5.56 -12.24 -0.84
C MET A 76 4.44 -12.99 -0.10
N LEU A 77 3.28 -12.36 0.10
CA LEU A 77 2.12 -13.04 0.72
C LEU A 77 1.63 -14.20 -0.16
N GLN A 78 1.62 -14.01 -1.49
CA GLN A 78 1.24 -15.06 -2.42
C GLN A 78 2.23 -16.23 -2.41
N GLU A 79 3.54 -15.95 -2.35
CA GLU A 79 4.59 -16.97 -2.23
C GLU A 79 4.46 -17.82 -0.96
N GLU A 80 4.07 -17.21 0.16
CA GLU A 80 3.81 -17.87 1.44
C GLU A 80 2.41 -18.51 1.53
N GLY A 81 1.58 -18.41 0.48
CA GLY A 81 0.21 -18.93 0.49
C GLY A 81 -0.72 -18.22 1.49
N ILE A 82 -0.43 -16.96 1.82
CA ILE A 82 -1.22 -16.13 2.73
C ILE A 82 -2.27 -15.36 1.92
N ASP A 83 -3.53 -15.77 2.05
CA ASP A 83 -4.66 -15.01 1.54
C ASP A 83 -5.13 -14.00 2.60
N LEU A 84 -4.94 -12.71 2.31
CA LEU A 84 -5.29 -11.61 3.20
C LEU A 84 -5.76 -10.40 2.38
N PRO A 85 -6.90 -9.77 2.73
CA PRO A 85 -7.38 -8.62 1.97
C PRO A 85 -6.50 -7.40 2.22
N LEU A 86 -6.15 -6.72 1.12
CA LEU A 86 -5.54 -5.40 1.13
C LEU A 86 -6.60 -4.37 0.75
N ARG A 87 -6.70 -3.28 1.51
CA ARG A 87 -7.65 -2.18 1.25
C ARG A 87 -6.96 -0.82 1.32
N GLY A 88 -7.27 0.02 0.34
CA GLY A 88 -6.82 1.41 0.31
C GLY A 88 -7.69 2.29 1.19
N LEU A 89 -7.06 2.99 2.14
CA LEU A 89 -7.65 4.13 2.83
C LEU A 89 -7.53 5.35 1.94
N PHE A 90 -8.68 5.87 1.53
CA PHE A 90 -8.80 7.13 0.81
C PHE A 90 -9.78 8.03 1.55
N ALA A 91 -9.38 9.27 1.87
CA ALA A 91 -10.16 10.14 2.75
C ALA A 91 -11.58 10.44 2.23
N ALA A 92 -11.77 10.44 0.91
CA ALA A 92 -13.09 10.63 0.29
C ALA A 92 -13.96 9.36 0.28
N GLU A 93 -13.37 8.19 0.51
CA GLU A 93 -14.03 6.87 0.44
C GLU A 93 -13.66 5.99 1.67
N PRO A 94 -13.85 6.46 2.92
CA PRO A 94 -13.42 5.76 4.13
C PRO A 94 -14.13 4.41 4.34
N GLU A 95 -15.34 4.24 3.80
CA GLU A 95 -16.11 3.00 3.87
C GLU A 95 -15.38 1.79 3.26
N LYS A 96 -14.46 2.01 2.31
CA LYS A 96 -13.66 0.93 1.71
C LYS A 96 -12.92 0.10 2.76
N ILE A 97 -12.33 0.75 3.76
CA ILE A 97 -11.59 0.03 4.80
C ILE A 97 -12.50 -0.61 5.83
N LEU A 98 -13.72 -0.08 6.02
CA LEU A 98 -14.71 -0.67 6.93
C LEU A 98 -15.21 -2.03 6.43
N THR A 99 -15.07 -2.32 5.13
CA THR A 99 -15.36 -3.66 4.58
C THR A 99 -14.50 -4.77 5.19
N LEU A 100 -13.38 -4.45 5.84
CA LEU A 100 -12.57 -5.43 6.58
C LEU A 100 -13.23 -5.92 7.87
N LEU A 101 -14.23 -5.18 8.37
CA LEU A 101 -14.98 -5.51 9.59
C LEU A 101 -16.31 -6.22 9.30
N ALA A 102 -16.68 -6.35 8.02
CA ALA A 102 -17.92 -7.00 7.63
C ALA A 102 -17.63 -8.49 7.40
N ASP A 103 -18.25 -9.35 8.22
CA ASP A 103 -18.22 -10.82 8.11
C ASP A 103 -18.69 -11.32 6.74
#